data_AF-A0A7J9WK37-F1
#
_entry.id   AF-A0A7J9WK37-F1
#
_cell.length_a   1.000
_cell.length_b   1.000
_cell.length_c   1.000
_cell.angle_alpha   90.00
_cell.angle_beta   90.00
_cell.angle_gamma   90.00
#
_symmetry.space_group_name_H-M   'P 1'
#
loop_
_entity.id
_entity.type
_entity.pdbx_description
1 polymer ?
#
loop_
_entity_poly.entity_id
_entity_poly.type
_entity_poly.pdbx_seq_one_letter_code
_entity_poly.pdbx_strand_id
1 'polypeptide(L)'
;MTVLTRPRHRLVAEALSIARVWCAGHSIDGAPALGHAVEVALKLGEHAPDAPAELVAAVLLHDAPYFAPPAEDLDATLTARLSPSVARIVRALETEHQALAGQGEPRTRTDDDWVLQASAADKIVSFTSILTQAASSHDPHAYWHTRRPFLARLPRFRSFHTQASAHLPHTMTAELGRLIDTAESMTARIR
;
A
#
# COMPACT_ATOMS: atom_id res chain seq x y z
N MET A 1 -3.99 20.77 -5.86
CA MET A 1 -2.58 20.35 -6.05
C MET A 1 -2.37 19.08 -5.25
N THR A 2 -1.59 18.13 -5.75
CA THR A 2 -1.30 16.83 -5.10
C THR A 2 0.14 16.79 -4.58
N VAL A 3 0.46 15.82 -3.72
CA VAL A 3 1.84 15.56 -3.23
C VAL A 3 2.85 15.23 -4.35
N LEU A 4 2.36 14.94 -5.56
CA LEU A 4 3.17 14.71 -6.77
C LEU A 4 3.13 15.88 -7.76
N THR A 5 2.60 17.05 -7.39
CA THR A 5 2.59 18.23 -8.27
C THR A 5 3.99 18.84 -8.37
N ARG A 6 4.35 19.40 -9.55
CA ARG A 6 5.64 20.09 -9.73
C ARG A 6 5.57 21.55 -9.23
N PRO A 7 6.68 22.11 -8.70
CA PRO A 7 7.95 21.42 -8.41
C PRO A 7 7.81 20.47 -7.23
N ARG A 8 8.40 19.26 -7.35
CA ARG A 8 8.35 18.23 -6.30
C ARG A 8 9.54 18.39 -5.38
N HIS A 9 9.38 17.96 -4.12
CA HIS A 9 10.52 17.75 -3.22
C HIS A 9 11.53 16.77 -3.83
N ARG A 10 12.84 17.00 -3.59
CA ARG A 10 13.91 16.19 -4.22
C ARG A 10 13.75 14.69 -3.93
N LEU A 11 13.40 14.33 -2.69
CA LEU A 11 13.23 12.94 -2.28
C LEU A 11 12.12 12.24 -3.06
N VAL A 12 11.01 12.94 -3.33
CA VAL A 12 9.88 12.41 -4.10
C VAL A 12 10.28 12.23 -5.57
N ALA A 13 11.05 13.18 -6.12
CA ALA A 13 11.55 13.07 -7.49
C ALA A 13 12.53 11.89 -7.66
N GLU A 14 13.44 11.71 -6.69
CA GLU A 14 14.40 10.61 -6.67
C GLU A 14 13.70 9.26 -6.49
N ALA A 15 12.75 9.15 -5.54
CA ALA A 15 11.97 7.95 -5.33
C ALA A 15 11.16 7.56 -6.59
N LEU A 16 10.56 8.53 -7.28
CA LEU A 16 9.91 8.28 -8.58
C LEU A 16 10.89 7.79 -9.64
N SER A 17 12.14 8.28 -9.64
CA SER A 17 13.16 7.81 -10.58
C SER A 17 13.53 6.35 -10.32
N ILE A 18 13.73 5.99 -9.05
CA ILE A 18 14.00 4.62 -8.61
C ILE A 18 12.82 3.70 -8.95
N ALA A 19 11.60 4.07 -8.55
CA ALA A 19 10.38 3.28 -8.77
C ALA A 19 10.13 3.02 -10.27
N ARG A 20 10.44 3.97 -11.16
CA ARG A 20 10.34 3.77 -12.62
C ARG A 20 11.22 2.64 -13.13
N VAL A 21 12.44 2.53 -12.57
CA VAL A 21 13.40 1.51 -12.99
C VAL A 21 13.01 0.18 -12.38
N TRP A 22 12.77 0.13 -11.07
CA TRP A 22 12.50 -1.12 -10.36
C TRP A 22 11.14 -1.71 -10.70
N CYS A 23 10.10 -0.90 -10.88
CA CYS A 23 8.78 -1.42 -11.27
C CYS A 23 8.67 -1.77 -12.77
N ALA A 24 9.72 -1.57 -13.58
CA ALA A 24 9.65 -1.80 -15.02
C ALA A 24 9.40 -3.29 -15.34
N GLY A 25 8.33 -3.57 -16.10
CA GLY A 25 7.95 -4.94 -16.46
C GLY A 25 7.19 -5.70 -15.36
N HIS A 26 6.99 -5.10 -14.18
CA HIS A 26 6.21 -5.69 -13.09
C HIS A 26 4.74 -5.24 -13.11
N SER A 27 3.86 -6.09 -12.59
CA SER A 27 2.42 -5.80 -12.48
C SER A 27 1.86 -6.17 -11.11
N ILE A 28 0.90 -5.39 -10.64
CA ILE A 28 0.11 -5.64 -9.44
C ILE A 28 -1.36 -5.65 -9.86
N ASP A 29 -2.07 -6.73 -9.54
CA ASP A 29 -3.50 -6.90 -9.88
C ASP A 29 -3.85 -6.63 -11.35
N GLY A 30 -2.94 -6.99 -12.26
CA GLY A 30 -3.10 -6.82 -13.71
C GLY A 30 -2.78 -5.43 -14.24
N ALA A 31 -2.40 -4.48 -13.37
CA ALA A 31 -1.98 -3.13 -13.74
C ALA A 31 -0.46 -2.95 -13.59
N PRO A 32 0.17 -1.99 -14.30
CA PRO A 32 1.60 -1.69 -14.12
C PRO A 32 1.93 -1.30 -12.67
N ALA A 33 2.97 -1.90 -12.08
CA ALA A 33 3.33 -1.70 -10.67
C ALA A 33 3.66 -0.24 -10.33
N LEU A 34 4.26 0.53 -11.25
CA LEU A 34 4.47 1.96 -11.06
C LEU A 34 3.16 2.74 -10.91
N GLY A 35 2.10 2.33 -11.62
CA GLY A 35 0.79 2.93 -11.52
C GLY A 35 0.23 2.79 -10.10
N HIS A 36 0.28 1.56 -9.55
CA HIS A 36 -0.10 1.27 -8.16
C HIS A 36 0.66 2.18 -7.17
N ALA A 37 1.99 2.19 -7.21
CA ALA A 37 2.78 3.01 -6.28
C ALA A 37 2.44 4.52 -6.36
N VAL A 38 2.16 5.04 -7.56
CA VAL A 38 1.72 6.42 -7.75
C VAL A 38 0.32 6.65 -7.16
N GLU A 39 -0.62 5.73 -7.38
CA GLU A 39 -1.96 5.80 -6.81
C GLU A 39 -1.93 5.78 -5.28
N VAL A 40 -1.09 4.94 -4.66
CA VAL A 40 -0.92 4.92 -3.21
C VAL A 40 -0.38 6.26 -2.69
N ALA A 41 0.61 6.86 -3.37
CA ALA A 41 1.13 8.17 -2.99
C ALA A 41 0.08 9.29 -3.11
N LEU A 42 -0.76 9.25 -4.15
CA LEU A 42 -1.86 10.19 -4.31
C LEU A 42 -2.92 10.00 -3.24
N LYS A 43 -3.28 8.75 -2.91
CA LYS A 43 -4.24 8.42 -1.86
C LYS A 43 -3.75 8.86 -0.48
N LEU A 44 -2.46 8.68 -0.18
CA LEU A 44 -1.84 9.25 1.01
C LEU A 44 -2.04 10.77 1.06
N GLY A 45 -1.70 11.48 -0.03
CA GLY A 45 -1.81 12.93 -0.11
C GLY A 45 -3.24 13.47 -0.02
N GLU A 46 -4.24 12.69 -0.40
CA GLU A 46 -5.66 13.04 -0.23
C GLU A 46 -6.06 13.11 1.25
N HIS A 47 -5.57 12.16 2.06
CA HIS A 47 -5.90 12.08 3.49
C HIS A 47 -4.91 12.80 4.42
N ALA A 48 -3.66 12.97 3.97
CA ALA A 48 -2.59 13.67 4.67
C ALA A 48 -1.91 14.65 3.70
N PRO A 49 -2.53 15.81 3.42
CA PRO A 49 -1.98 16.81 2.48
C PRO A 49 -0.59 17.33 2.87
N ASP A 50 -0.31 17.35 4.17
CA ASP A 50 0.96 17.78 4.76
C ASP A 50 1.94 16.62 5.00
N ALA A 51 1.72 15.46 4.35
CA ALA A 51 2.60 14.30 4.50
C ALA A 51 4.06 14.68 4.16
N PRO A 52 5.03 14.33 5.03
CA PRO A 52 6.43 14.66 4.80
C PRO A 52 6.97 13.93 3.57
N ALA A 53 7.95 14.55 2.91
CA ALA A 53 8.47 14.04 1.65
C ALA A 53 9.09 12.64 1.77
N GLU A 54 9.64 12.29 2.93
CA GLU A 54 10.13 10.95 3.26
C GLU A 54 9.01 9.92 3.25
N LEU A 55 7.85 10.23 3.83
CA LEU A 55 6.71 9.32 3.82
C LEU A 55 6.18 9.12 2.41
N VAL A 56 6.04 10.19 1.62
CA VAL A 56 5.63 10.11 0.22
C VAL A 56 6.64 9.29 -0.61
N ALA A 57 7.95 9.50 -0.39
CA ALA A 57 9.01 8.74 -1.04
C ALA A 57 8.97 7.25 -0.66
N ALA A 58 8.74 6.93 0.61
CA ALA A 58 8.59 5.55 1.07
C ALA A 58 7.38 4.86 0.46
N VAL A 59 6.24 5.54 0.38
CA VAL A 59 5.04 5.01 -0.29
C VAL A 59 5.30 4.71 -1.77
N LEU A 60 6.01 5.58 -2.48
CA LEU A 60 6.38 5.34 -3.88
C LEU A 60 7.27 4.10 -4.08
N LEU A 61 7.93 3.64 -3.00
CA LEU A 61 8.89 2.53 -3.00
C LEU A 61 8.45 1.37 -2.11
N HIS A 62 7.19 1.34 -1.66
CA HIS A 62 6.76 0.34 -0.68
C HIS A 62 6.88 -1.10 -1.18
N ASP A 63 6.68 -1.32 -2.49
CA ASP A 63 6.88 -2.63 -3.13
C ASP A 63 8.30 -2.89 -3.62
N ALA A 64 9.24 -1.95 -3.41
CA ALA A 64 10.63 -2.11 -3.83
C ALA A 64 11.28 -3.44 -3.38
N PRO A 65 11.02 -3.98 -2.18
CA PRO A 65 11.58 -5.28 -1.78
C PRO A 65 11.26 -6.44 -2.74
N TYR A 66 10.16 -6.35 -3.50
CA TYR A 66 9.76 -7.38 -4.45
C TYR A 66 10.27 -7.14 -5.88
N PHE A 67 10.70 -5.92 -6.20
CA PHE A 67 11.01 -5.49 -7.57
C PHE A 67 12.44 -4.95 -7.76
N ALA A 68 13.14 -4.64 -6.67
CA ALA A 68 14.54 -4.24 -6.75
C ALA A 68 15.38 -5.37 -7.35
N PRO A 69 16.42 -5.05 -8.15
CA PRO A 69 17.34 -6.06 -8.67
C PRO A 69 17.92 -6.93 -7.55
N PRO A 70 18.08 -8.25 -7.72
CA PRO A 70 18.56 -9.13 -6.64
C PRO A 70 19.97 -8.78 -6.11
N ALA A 71 20.78 -8.10 -6.92
CA ALA A 71 22.13 -7.66 -6.53
C ALA A 71 22.13 -6.33 -5.76
N GLU A 72 20.98 -5.66 -5.63
CA GLU A 72 20.84 -4.38 -4.96
C GLU A 72 20.79 -4.57 -3.45
N ASP A 73 21.67 -3.89 -2.72
CA ASP A 73 21.50 -3.72 -1.27
C ASP A 73 20.43 -2.64 -1.04
N LEU A 74 19.18 -3.09 -0.89
CA LEU A 74 18.03 -2.21 -0.78
C LEU A 74 18.18 -1.20 0.36
N ASP A 75 18.62 -1.63 1.55
CA ASP A 75 18.70 -0.74 2.71
C ASP A 75 19.80 0.31 2.54
N ALA A 76 20.96 -0.11 2.05
CA ALA A 76 22.06 0.82 1.77
C ALA A 76 21.65 1.83 0.70
N THR A 77 21.00 1.40 -0.38
CA THR A 77 20.59 2.27 -1.48
C THR A 77 19.52 3.26 -1.07
N LEU A 78 18.47 2.81 -0.37
CA LEU A 78 17.41 3.70 0.12
C LEU A 78 17.97 4.71 1.14
N THR A 79 18.85 4.27 2.04
CA THR A 79 19.48 5.14 3.02
C THR A 79 20.37 6.21 2.38
N ALA A 80 21.21 5.81 1.42
CA ALA A 80 22.18 6.70 0.78
C ALA A 80 21.53 7.70 -0.19
N ARG A 81 20.53 7.27 -0.97
CA ARG A 81 19.90 8.11 -2.00
C ARG A 81 18.73 8.92 -1.48
N LEU A 82 18.05 8.44 -0.44
CA LEU A 82 16.85 9.07 0.12
C LEU A 82 17.08 9.44 1.58
N SER A 83 16.72 8.55 2.51
CA SER A 83 16.93 8.74 3.94
C SER A 83 16.76 7.42 4.70
N PRO A 84 17.34 7.29 5.92
CA PRO A 84 17.08 6.15 6.80
C PRO A 84 15.60 5.94 7.11
N SER A 85 14.83 7.04 7.21
CA SER A 85 13.38 6.97 7.43
C SER A 85 12.64 6.27 6.29
N VAL A 86 13.05 6.51 5.03
CA VAL A 86 12.47 5.82 3.88
C VAL A 86 12.72 4.31 3.96
N ALA A 87 13.98 3.91 4.20
CA ALA A 87 14.33 2.50 4.33
C ALA A 87 13.54 1.81 5.45
N ARG A 88 13.46 2.45 6.64
CA ARG A 88 12.68 1.96 7.79
C ARG A 88 11.22 1.70 7.44
N ILE A 89 10.55 2.64 6.76
CA ILE A 89 9.12 2.51 6.42
C ILE A 89 8.93 1.40 5.39
N VAL A 90 9.77 1.36 4.34
CA VAL A 90 9.69 0.32 3.31
C VAL A 90 9.84 -1.07 3.93
N ARG A 91 10.80 -1.27 4.84
CA ARG A 91 10.96 -2.56 5.55
C ARG A 91 9.80 -2.90 6.48
N ALA A 92 9.20 -1.89 7.12
CA ALA A 92 8.03 -2.12 7.95
C ALA A 92 6.83 -2.59 7.12
N LEU A 93 6.63 -2.01 5.93
CA LEU A 93 5.59 -2.43 4.98
C LEU A 93 5.87 -3.82 4.41
N GLU A 94 7.13 -4.13 4.07
CA GLU A 94 7.54 -5.47 3.65
C GLU A 94 7.19 -6.53 4.71
N THR A 95 7.55 -6.26 5.97
CA THR A 95 7.28 -7.18 7.08
C THR A 95 5.78 -7.41 7.23
N GLU A 96 4.97 -6.36 7.07
CA GLU A 96 3.52 -6.49 7.11
C GLU A 96 2.98 -7.32 5.93
N HIS A 97 3.44 -7.06 4.72
CA HIS A 97 3.05 -7.82 3.53
C HIS A 97 3.40 -9.31 3.66
N GLN A 98 4.58 -9.62 4.19
CA GLN A 98 5.00 -11.00 4.51
C GLN A 98 4.04 -11.63 5.54
N ALA A 99 3.70 -10.93 6.62
CA ALA A 99 2.74 -11.42 7.61
C ALA A 99 1.36 -11.68 6.99
N LEU A 100 0.88 -10.79 6.10
CA LEU A 100 -0.35 -10.98 5.34
C LEU A 100 -0.27 -12.18 4.38
N ALA A 101 0.91 -12.46 3.81
CA ALA A 101 1.17 -13.66 3.03
C ALA A 101 1.27 -14.95 3.86
N GLY A 102 1.21 -14.85 5.19
CA GLY A 102 1.31 -15.99 6.11
C GLY A 102 2.74 -16.28 6.59
N GLN A 103 3.68 -15.38 6.31
CA GLN A 103 5.06 -15.46 6.74
C GLN A 103 5.25 -14.54 7.95
N GLY A 104 5.32 -15.12 9.15
CA GLY A 104 5.52 -14.36 10.39
C GLY A 104 4.23 -13.91 11.07
N GLU A 105 4.41 -13.17 12.17
CA GLU A 105 3.32 -12.78 13.07
C GLU A 105 2.81 -11.37 12.71
N PRO A 106 1.51 -11.19 12.46
CA PRO A 106 0.96 -9.88 12.11
C PRO A 106 1.07 -8.93 13.29
N ARG A 107 1.87 -7.88 13.15
CA ARG A 107 2.00 -6.83 14.16
C ARG A 107 1.72 -5.46 13.55
N THR A 108 0.64 -4.84 14.01
CA THR A 108 0.37 -3.43 13.71
C THR A 108 1.30 -2.56 14.55
N ARG A 109 2.07 -1.69 13.91
CA ARG A 109 2.99 -0.77 14.58
C ARG A 109 2.27 0.50 15.00
N THR A 110 1.50 0.44 16.09
CA THR A 110 0.72 1.57 16.61
C THR A 110 1.59 2.69 17.20
N ASP A 111 2.89 2.48 17.29
CA ASP A 111 3.92 3.44 17.71
C ASP A 111 4.50 4.28 16.56
N ASP A 112 4.06 4.05 15.32
CA ASP A 112 4.68 4.60 14.10
C ASP A 112 3.63 5.09 13.10
N ASP A 113 3.14 6.32 13.31
CA ASP A 113 2.05 6.91 12.51
C ASP A 113 2.34 6.92 11.00
N TRP A 114 3.61 7.08 10.60
CA TRP A 114 4.00 7.10 9.19
C TRP A 114 3.84 5.72 8.54
N VAL A 115 4.22 4.65 9.25
CA VAL A 115 4.01 3.28 8.76
C VAL A 115 2.52 2.97 8.68
N LEU A 116 1.72 3.38 9.67
CA LEU A 116 0.27 3.19 9.65
C LEU A 116 -0.38 3.90 8.46
N GLN A 117 -0.03 5.16 8.20
CA GLN A 117 -0.59 5.93 7.08
C GLN A 117 -0.21 5.34 5.72
N ALA A 118 1.06 4.94 5.54
CA ALA A 118 1.50 4.28 4.32
C ALA A 118 0.76 2.94 4.10
N SER A 119 0.67 2.13 5.15
CA SER A 119 0.01 0.84 5.15
C SER A 119 -1.49 0.95 4.86
N ALA A 120 -2.16 1.96 5.44
CA ALA A 120 -3.57 2.23 5.19
C ALA A 120 -3.82 2.73 3.77
N ALA A 121 -2.97 3.61 3.24
CA ALA A 121 -3.06 4.07 1.85
C ALA A 121 -2.94 2.91 0.85
N ASP A 122 -1.96 2.02 1.05
CA ASP A 122 -1.75 0.83 0.21
C ASP A 122 -2.99 -0.09 0.20
N LYS A 123 -3.53 -0.36 1.39
CA LYS A 123 -4.77 -1.14 1.54
C LYS A 123 -5.95 -0.47 0.85
N ILE A 124 -6.14 0.84 1.01
CA ILE A 124 -7.26 1.56 0.37
C ILE A 124 -7.20 1.41 -1.15
N VAL A 125 -6.02 1.59 -1.76
CA VAL A 125 -5.85 1.42 -3.21
C VAL A 125 -6.10 -0.03 -3.62
N SER A 126 -5.51 -0.99 -2.92
CA SER A 126 -5.69 -2.42 -3.18
C SER A 126 -7.16 -2.86 -3.10
N PHE A 127 -7.87 -2.47 -2.04
CA PHE A 127 -9.31 -2.76 -1.89
C PHE A 127 -10.14 -2.10 -2.98
N THR A 128 -9.86 -0.83 -3.30
CA THR A 128 -10.58 -0.10 -4.34
C THR A 128 -10.42 -0.78 -5.70
N SER A 129 -9.20 -1.17 -6.05
CA SER A 129 -8.90 -1.91 -7.29
C SER A 129 -9.65 -3.24 -7.32
N ILE A 130 -9.53 -4.06 -6.28
CA ILE A 130 -10.17 -5.38 -6.20
C ILE A 130 -11.69 -5.28 -6.30
N LEU A 131 -12.31 -4.34 -5.58
CA LEU A 131 -13.76 -4.16 -5.58
C LEU A 131 -14.28 -3.59 -6.90
N THR A 132 -13.54 -2.67 -7.52
CA THR A 132 -13.89 -2.11 -8.84
C THR A 132 -13.81 -3.16 -9.94
N GLN A 133 -12.76 -3.99 -9.92
CA GLN A 133 -12.62 -5.11 -10.86
C GLN A 133 -13.72 -6.15 -10.65
N ALA A 134 -14.08 -6.46 -9.39
CA ALA A 134 -15.19 -7.36 -9.08
C ALA A 134 -16.52 -6.85 -9.65
N ALA A 135 -16.81 -5.55 -9.45
CA ALA A 135 -18.03 -4.91 -9.93
C ALA A 135 -18.10 -4.84 -11.47
N SER A 136 -16.95 -4.80 -12.13
CA SER A 136 -16.82 -4.72 -13.60
C SER A 136 -16.65 -6.10 -14.25
N SER A 137 -16.59 -7.18 -13.47
CA SER A 137 -16.38 -8.53 -14.00
C SER A 137 -17.64 -9.05 -14.69
N HIS A 138 -17.46 -9.65 -15.86
CA HIS A 138 -18.53 -10.36 -16.57
C HIS A 138 -18.99 -11.61 -15.82
N ASP A 139 -18.11 -12.22 -15.02
CA ASP A 139 -18.41 -13.32 -14.11
C ASP A 139 -17.87 -12.99 -12.72
N PRO A 140 -18.69 -12.39 -11.84
CA PRO A 140 -18.28 -12.08 -10.46
C PRO A 140 -17.92 -13.32 -9.64
N HIS A 141 -18.57 -14.47 -9.88
CA HIS A 141 -18.29 -15.70 -9.13
C HIS A 141 -16.90 -16.24 -9.48
N ALA A 142 -16.56 -16.32 -10.76
CA ALA A 142 -15.22 -16.72 -11.19
C ALA A 142 -14.15 -15.75 -10.69
N TYR A 143 -14.42 -14.43 -10.75
CA TYR A 143 -13.50 -13.42 -10.22
C TYR A 143 -13.21 -13.65 -8.74
N TRP A 144 -14.24 -13.82 -7.90
CA TRP A 144 -14.02 -14.04 -6.48
C TRP A 144 -13.41 -15.40 -6.15
N HIS A 145 -13.61 -16.40 -7.02
CA HIS A 145 -12.95 -17.69 -6.88
C HIS A 145 -11.42 -17.58 -6.97
N THR A 146 -10.90 -16.75 -7.89
CA THR A 146 -9.45 -16.51 -8.01
C THR A 146 -8.90 -15.63 -6.88
N ARG A 147 -9.77 -14.87 -6.20
CA ARG A 147 -9.44 -13.97 -5.09
C ARG A 147 -9.62 -14.56 -3.69
N ARG A 148 -9.80 -15.88 -3.56
CA ARG A 148 -9.84 -16.57 -2.25
C ARG A 148 -8.71 -16.19 -1.28
N PRO A 149 -7.44 -16.03 -1.71
CA PRO A 149 -6.38 -15.58 -0.80
C PRO A 149 -6.63 -14.20 -0.20
N PHE A 150 -7.22 -13.26 -0.95
CA PHE A 150 -7.60 -11.95 -0.44
C PHE A 150 -8.73 -12.07 0.59
N LEU A 151 -9.76 -12.86 0.28
CA LEU A 151 -10.90 -13.10 1.20
C LEU A 151 -10.44 -13.73 2.52
N ALA A 152 -9.48 -14.65 2.47
CA ALA A 152 -8.89 -15.28 3.66
C ALA A 152 -8.15 -14.27 4.56
N ARG A 153 -7.72 -13.12 4.03
CA ARG A 153 -7.02 -12.06 4.77
C ARG A 153 -7.95 -11.02 5.38
N LEU A 154 -9.25 -11.02 5.08
CA LEU A 154 -10.20 -10.03 5.62
C LEU A 154 -10.17 -9.90 7.15
N PRO A 155 -10.11 -10.98 7.95
CA PRO A 155 -9.99 -10.85 9.40
C PRO A 155 -8.74 -10.08 9.86
N ARG A 156 -7.64 -10.20 9.12
CA ARG A 156 -6.39 -9.48 9.41
C ARG A 156 -6.53 -7.99 9.06
N PHE A 157 -7.14 -7.66 7.92
CA PHE A 157 -7.43 -6.27 7.56
C PHE A 157 -8.36 -5.60 8.57
N ARG A 158 -9.39 -6.31 9.05
CA ARG A 158 -10.26 -5.83 10.12
C ARG A 158 -9.49 -5.56 11.42
N SER A 159 -8.62 -6.49 11.81
CA SER A 159 -7.78 -6.34 13.01
C SER A 159 -6.82 -5.13 12.90
N PHE A 160 -6.18 -4.97 11.74
CA PHE A 160 -5.36 -3.79 11.44
C PHE A 160 -6.18 -2.50 11.58
N HIS A 161 -7.37 -2.43 10.95
CA HIS A 161 -8.23 -1.25 11.00
C HIS A 161 -8.62 -0.90 12.44
N THR A 162 -9.02 -1.89 13.24
CA THR A 162 -9.35 -1.67 14.66
C THR A 162 -8.17 -1.10 15.46
N GLN A 163 -6.97 -1.62 15.25
CA GLN A 163 -5.77 -1.17 15.97
C GLN A 163 -5.26 0.20 15.50
N ALA A 164 -5.32 0.48 14.19
CA ALA A 164 -4.80 1.70 13.59
C ALA A 164 -5.76 2.90 13.68
N SER A 165 -7.06 2.66 13.86
CA SER A 165 -8.11 3.69 13.74
C SER A 165 -7.87 4.95 14.58
N ALA A 166 -7.32 4.79 15.80
CA ALA A 166 -7.06 5.90 16.71
C ALA A 166 -5.86 6.78 16.31
N HIS A 167 -5.03 6.31 15.39
CA HIS A 167 -3.77 6.91 14.97
C HIS A 167 -3.79 7.46 13.53
N LEU A 168 -4.84 7.11 12.78
CA LEU A 168 -4.99 7.53 11.38
C LEU A 168 -5.84 8.79 11.26
N PRO A 169 -5.65 9.60 10.19
CA PRO A 169 -6.58 10.66 9.84
C PRO A 169 -8.02 10.11 9.73
N HIS A 170 -8.98 10.84 10.30
CA HIS A 170 -10.38 10.38 10.37
C HIS A 170 -10.94 9.97 9.00
N THR A 171 -10.61 10.73 7.94
CA THR A 171 -11.06 10.44 6.57
C THR A 171 -10.50 9.12 6.04
N MET A 172 -9.23 8.82 6.34
CA MET A 172 -8.56 7.57 5.96
C MET A 172 -9.15 6.38 6.73
N THR A 173 -9.38 6.54 8.04
CA THR A 173 -10.04 5.52 8.87
C THR A 173 -11.44 5.19 8.35
N ALA A 174 -12.22 6.20 8.00
CA ALA A 174 -13.56 6.02 7.48
C ALA A 174 -13.58 5.35 6.11
N GLU A 175 -12.67 5.72 5.20
CA GLU A 175 -12.57 5.10 3.88
C GLU A 175 -12.16 3.64 3.94
N LEU A 176 -11.09 3.33 4.68
CA LEU A 176 -10.64 1.96 4.86
C LEU A 176 -11.73 1.09 5.51
N GLY A 177 -12.43 1.61 6.52
CA GLY A 177 -13.54 0.91 7.17
C GLY A 177 -14.65 0.52 6.19
N ARG A 178 -15.12 1.47 5.36
CA ARG A 178 -16.15 1.22 4.34
C ARG A 178 -15.73 0.15 3.32
N LEU A 179 -14.46 0.17 2.90
CA LEU A 179 -13.93 -0.80 1.95
C LEU A 179 -13.87 -2.21 2.55
N ILE A 180 -13.47 -2.34 3.82
CA ILE A 180 -13.47 -3.62 4.53
C ILE A 180 -14.90 -4.14 4.69
N ASP A 181 -15.84 -3.30 5.14
CA ASP A 181 -17.26 -3.66 5.29
C ASP A 181 -17.86 -4.15 3.97
N THR A 182 -17.52 -3.49 2.86
CA THR A 182 -17.97 -3.85 1.52
C THR A 182 -17.42 -5.22 1.12
N ALA A 183 -16.12 -5.46 1.33
CA ALA A 183 -15.48 -6.74 0.98
C ALA A 183 -16.03 -7.91 1.82
N GLU A 184 -16.26 -7.71 3.12
CA GLU A 184 -16.88 -8.72 3.99
C GLU A 184 -18.32 -9.03 3.55
N SER A 185 -19.09 -8.00 3.20
CA SER A 185 -20.46 -8.17 2.69
C SER A 185 -20.50 -8.96 1.38
N MET A 186 -19.54 -8.73 0.48
CA MET A 186 -19.41 -9.51 -0.76
C MET A 186 -19.06 -10.97 -0.46
N THR A 187 -18.11 -11.20 0.46
CA THR A 187 -17.72 -12.55 0.89
C THR A 187 -18.91 -13.36 1.38
N ALA A 188 -19.80 -12.74 2.16
CA ALA A 188 -20.99 -13.40 2.68
C ALA A 188 -22.00 -13.81 1.59
N ARG A 189 -21.98 -13.15 0.42
CA ARG A 189 -22.87 -13.46 -0.72
C ARG A 189 -22.35 -14.57 -1.64
N ILE A 190 -21.06 -14.89 -1.54
CA ILE A 190 -20.37 -15.85 -2.40
C ILE A 190 -20.21 -17.21 -1.69
N ARG A 191 -20.33 -17.23 -0.36
CA ARG A 191 -20.42 -18.44 0.46
C ARG A 191 -21.83 -19.03 0.38
#